data_AF-A0A552G411-F1
#
_entry.id   AF-A0A552G411-F1
#
_cell.length_a   1.000
_cell.length_b   1.000
_cell.length_c   1.000
_cell.angle_alpha   90.00
_cell.angle_beta   90.00
_cell.angle_gamma   90.00
#
_symmetry.space_group_name_H-M   'P 1'
#
loop_
_entity.id
_entity.type
_entity.pdbx_description
1 polymer ?
#
loop_
_entity_poly.entity_id
_entity_poly.type
_entity_poly.pdbx_seq_one_letter_code
_entity_poly.pdbx_strand_id
1 'polypeptide(L)'
;MELDPFVRAFVKILKARGIQGKEVAEWTGRTPGNISRIRNGQDSPRLRDFMQILLAIEKRCPGFFDDFCRQLSGQSRRLTISPEEFVNSLDSSEFAALMIAAGRRLAKGAASYEC
;
A
#
# COMPACT_ATOMS: atom_id res chain seq x y z
N MET A 1 -10.89 12.02 -14.58
CA MET A 1 -10.86 10.66 -15.15
C MET A 1 -10.43 9.73 -14.05
N GLU A 2 -11.27 8.76 -13.69
CA GLU A 2 -11.00 7.88 -12.56
C GLU A 2 -10.08 6.73 -12.99
N LEU A 3 -8.95 6.55 -12.30
CA LEU A 3 -8.01 5.46 -12.60
C LEU A 3 -8.60 4.11 -12.18
N ASP A 4 -8.44 3.12 -13.06
CA ASP A 4 -8.73 1.71 -12.76
C ASP A 4 -8.11 1.30 -11.40
N PRO A 5 -8.84 0.58 -10.52
CA PRO A 5 -8.35 0.21 -9.19
C PRO A 5 -7.01 -0.54 -9.19
N PHE A 6 -6.75 -1.41 -10.18
CA PHE A 6 -5.49 -2.13 -10.31
C PHE A 6 -4.35 -1.16 -10.63
N VAL A 7 -4.56 -0.28 -11.61
CA VAL A 7 -3.56 0.74 -11.99
C VAL A 7 -3.30 1.68 -10.81
N ARG A 8 -4.34 2.09 -10.08
CA ARG A 8 -4.23 2.94 -8.91
C ARG A 8 -3.42 2.30 -7.79
N ALA A 9 -3.72 1.04 -7.45
CA ALA A 9 -2.99 0.27 -6.44
C ALA A 9 -1.51 0.10 -6.85
N PHE A 10 -1.27 -0.22 -8.12
CA PHE A 10 0.06 -0.37 -8.70
C PHE A 10 0.89 0.91 -8.61
N VAL A 11 0.34 2.06 -9.04
CA VAL A 11 1.04 3.35 -8.96
C VAL A 11 1.33 3.72 -7.51
N LYS A 12 0.40 3.45 -6.58
CA LYS A 12 0.56 3.74 -5.16
C LYS A 12 1.70 2.94 -4.54
N ILE A 13 1.81 1.63 -4.85
CA ILE A 13 2.88 0.80 -4.29
C ILE A 13 4.25 1.12 -4.91
N LEU A 14 4.31 1.43 -6.22
CA LEU A 14 5.54 1.90 -6.85
C LEU A 14 6.08 3.15 -6.15
N LYS A 15 5.20 4.13 -5.88
CA LYS A 15 5.56 5.35 -5.15
C LYS A 15 6.01 5.05 -3.72
N ALA A 16 5.31 4.16 -3.01
CA ALA A 16 5.63 3.81 -1.63
C ALA A 16 6.99 3.09 -1.50
N ARG A 17 7.39 2.32 -2.52
CA ARG A 17 8.68 1.60 -2.58
C ARG A 17 9.78 2.38 -3.31
N GLY A 18 9.50 3.60 -3.78
CA GLY A 18 10.47 4.42 -4.51
C GLY A 18 10.87 3.89 -5.89
N ILE A 19 10.07 2.98 -6.47
CA ILE A 19 10.38 2.32 -7.75
C ILE A 19 9.98 3.25 -8.90
N GLN A 20 10.94 3.57 -9.77
CA GLN A 20 10.75 4.42 -10.92
C GLN A 20 10.21 3.63 -12.12
N GLY A 21 9.44 4.30 -12.99
CA GLY A 21 8.90 3.65 -14.20
C GLY A 21 9.98 3.12 -15.15
N LYS A 22 11.18 3.72 -15.15
CA LYS A 22 12.33 3.24 -15.94
C LYS A 22 12.82 1.87 -15.47
N GLU A 23 12.81 1.63 -14.15
CA GLU A 23 13.24 0.38 -13.55
C GLU A 23 12.22 -0.72 -13.85
N VAL A 24 10.93 -0.40 -13.77
CA VAL A 24 9.86 -1.32 -14.18
C VAL A 24 10.00 -1.71 -15.65
N ALA A 25 10.28 -0.75 -16.54
CA ALA A 25 10.49 -1.00 -17.96
C ALA A 25 11.65 -1.98 -18.19
N GLU A 26 12.79 -1.72 -17.53
CA GLU A 26 13.97 -2.59 -17.57
C GLU A 26 13.67 -4.01 -17.08
N TRP A 27 13.05 -4.16 -15.91
CA TRP A 27 12.79 -5.47 -15.31
C TRP A 27 11.76 -6.30 -16.08
N THR A 28 10.86 -5.64 -16.81
CA THR A 28 9.79 -6.30 -17.57
C THR A 28 10.12 -6.49 -19.06
N GLY A 29 11.23 -5.91 -19.54
CA GLY A 29 11.55 -5.86 -20.97
C GLY A 29 10.57 -5.00 -21.78
N ARG A 30 9.80 -4.14 -21.14
CA ARG A 30 8.82 -3.25 -21.78
C ARG A 30 9.45 -1.90 -22.07
N THR A 31 8.84 -1.15 -23.00
CA THR A 31 9.30 0.21 -23.28
C THR A 31 8.89 1.17 -22.17
N PRO A 32 9.71 2.20 -21.85
CA PRO A 32 9.34 3.24 -20.89
C PRO A 32 8.01 3.92 -21.23
N GLY A 33 7.74 4.10 -22.53
CA GLY A 33 6.47 4.64 -23.02
C GLY A 33 5.27 3.76 -22.69
N ASN A 34 5.39 2.43 -22.82
CA ASN A 34 4.31 1.51 -22.41
C ASN A 34 4.03 1.60 -20.91
N ILE A 35 5.07 1.54 -20.06
CA ILE A 35 4.91 1.66 -18.60
C ILE A 35 4.31 3.03 -18.22
N SER A 36 4.71 4.10 -18.89
CA SER A 36 4.16 5.44 -18.66
C SER A 36 2.66 5.50 -18.98
N ARG A 37 2.23 4.98 -20.14
CA ARG A 37 0.81 4.93 -20.51
C ARG A 37 -0.02 4.13 -19.51
N ILE A 38 0.48 2.98 -19.06
CA ILE A 38 -0.17 2.16 -18.03
C ILE A 38 -0.34 2.96 -16.73
N ARG A 39 0.74 3.57 -16.22
CA ARG A 39 0.71 4.34 -14.96
C ARG A 39 -0.23 5.56 -15.02
N ASN A 40 -0.42 6.13 -16.20
CA ASN A 40 -1.30 7.27 -16.41
C ASN A 40 -2.75 6.85 -16.75
N GLY A 41 -3.05 5.55 -16.78
CA GLY A 41 -4.38 5.03 -17.14
C GLY A 41 -4.75 5.22 -18.61
N GLN A 42 -3.78 5.54 -19.47
CA GLN A 42 -3.97 5.69 -20.92
C GLN A 42 -3.98 4.34 -21.65
N ASP A 43 -3.47 3.30 -20.99
CA ASP A 43 -3.42 1.93 -21.49
C ASP A 43 -3.82 1.00 -20.33
N SER A 44 -4.81 0.13 -20.57
CA SER A 44 -5.25 -0.86 -19.58
C SER A 44 -4.78 -2.23 -20.05
N PRO A 45 -3.64 -2.73 -19.51
CA PRO A 45 -3.07 -3.99 -19.97
C PRO A 45 -4.01 -5.14 -19.62
N ARG A 46 -4.03 -6.18 -20.47
CA ARG A 46 -4.76 -7.41 -20.16
C ARG A 46 -4.25 -8.00 -18.86
N LEU A 47 -5.11 -8.68 -18.12
CA LEU A 47 -4.77 -9.25 -16.80
C LEU A 47 -3.49 -10.09 -16.84
N ARG A 48 -3.32 -10.96 -17.85
CA ARG A 48 -2.11 -11.78 -18.02
C ARG A 48 -0.84 -10.92 -18.13
N ASP A 49 -0.89 -9.88 -18.96
CA ASP A 49 0.23 -8.98 -19.20
C ASP A 49 0.58 -8.16 -17.96
N PHE A 50 -0.44 -7.73 -17.22
CA PHE A 50 -0.27 -7.04 -15.96
C PHE A 50 0.33 -7.93 -14.87
N MET A 51 -0.12 -9.18 -14.77
CA MET A 51 0.47 -10.17 -13.86
C MET A 51 1.95 -10.43 -14.15
N GLN A 52 2.35 -10.47 -15.43
CA GLN A 52 3.76 -10.58 -15.79
C GLN A 52 4.59 -9.38 -15.31
N ILE A 53 4.02 -8.17 -15.36
CA ILE A 53 4.67 -6.98 -14.81
C ILE A 53 4.88 -7.13 -13.30
N LEU A 54 3.83 -7.51 -12.57
CA LEU A 54 3.90 -7.69 -11.11
C LEU A 54 4.92 -8.76 -10.71
N LEU A 55 4.94 -9.90 -11.41
CA LEU A 55 5.89 -10.99 -11.15
C LEU A 55 7.34 -10.61 -11.46
N ALA A 56 7.57 -9.81 -12.51
CA ALA A 56 8.91 -9.32 -12.81
C ALA A 56 9.44 -8.39 -11.71
N ILE A 57 8.56 -7.54 -11.16
CA ILE A 57 8.90 -6.66 -10.04
C ILE A 57 9.13 -7.49 -8.77
N GLU A 58 8.28 -8.48 -8.47
CA GLU A 58 8.42 -9.35 -7.30
C GLU A 58 9.79 -10.06 -7.26
N LYS A 59 10.30 -10.52 -8.41
CA LYS A 59 11.64 -11.13 -8.51
C LYS A 59 12.78 -10.19 -8.12
N ARG A 60 12.59 -8.88 -8.26
CA ARG A 60 13.59 -7.84 -7.94
C ARG A 60 13.37 -7.22 -6.57
N CYS A 61 12.10 -7.13 -6.16
CA CYS A 61 11.67 -6.50 -4.93
C CYS A 61 10.67 -7.42 -4.21
N PRO A 62 11.14 -8.42 -3.45
CA PRO A 62 10.27 -9.36 -2.75
C PRO A 62 9.20 -8.68 -1.88
N GLY A 63 8.03 -9.31 -1.81
CA GLY A 63 6.84 -8.80 -1.11
C GLY A 63 6.11 -7.66 -1.82
N PHE A 64 6.51 -7.29 -3.04
CA PHE A 64 5.81 -6.28 -3.84
C PHE A 64 4.39 -6.72 -4.16
N PHE A 65 4.22 -8.00 -4.52
CA PHE A 65 2.92 -8.55 -4.86
C PHE A 65 1.95 -8.54 -3.65
N ASP A 66 2.44 -8.93 -2.48
CA ASP A 66 1.65 -8.87 -1.24
C ASP A 66 1.20 -7.45 -0.91
N ASP A 67 2.12 -6.49 -0.99
CA ASP A 67 1.77 -5.09 -0.75
C ASP A 67 0.81 -4.54 -1.81
N PHE A 68 0.96 -4.96 -3.07
CA PHE A 68 0.01 -4.63 -4.13
C PHE A 68 -1.38 -5.17 -3.81
N CYS A 69 -1.51 -6.44 -3.44
CA CYS A 69 -2.78 -7.07 -3.06
C CYS A 69 -3.43 -6.34 -1.87
N ARG A 70 -2.66 -5.98 -0.84
CA ARG A 70 -3.15 -5.17 0.29
C ARG A 70 -3.66 -3.80 -0.15
N GLN A 71 -2.93 -3.11 -1.04
CA GLN A 71 -3.39 -1.82 -1.56
C GLN A 71 -4.67 -1.97 -2.39
N LEU A 72 -4.76 -3.02 -3.21
CA LEU A 72 -5.91 -3.29 -4.06
C LEU A 72 -7.16 -3.63 -3.25
N SER A 73 -7.02 -4.46 -2.21
CA SER A 73 -8.12 -4.86 -1.33
C SER A 73 -8.54 -3.74 -0.36
N GLY A 74 -7.91 -2.56 -0.42
CA GLY A 74 -8.17 -1.47 0.52
C GLY A 74 -7.72 -1.79 1.95
N GLN A 75 -6.91 -2.85 2.14
CA GLN A 75 -6.31 -3.13 3.44
C GLN A 75 -5.26 -2.06 3.73
N SER A 76 -5.70 -1.06 4.48
CA SER A 76 -4.82 -0.14 5.17
C SER A 76 -3.90 -0.95 6.10
N ARG A 77 -2.73 -0.40 6.48
CA ARG A 77 -1.97 -0.93 7.64
C ARG A 77 -2.78 -0.91 8.95
N ARG A 78 -4.00 -0.36 8.92
CA ARG A 78 -4.98 -0.47 9.99
C ARG A 78 -5.46 -1.91 10.06
N LEU A 79 -5.35 -2.45 11.27
CA LEU A 79 -5.87 -3.74 11.71
C LEU A 79 -7.07 -4.21 10.86
N THR A 80 -6.95 -5.40 10.30
CA THR A 80 -8.05 -6.11 9.62
C THR A 80 -9.13 -6.60 10.59
N ILE A 81 -8.89 -6.44 11.89
CA ILE A 81 -9.81 -6.69 12.99
C ILE A 81 -10.46 -5.37 13.41
N SER A 82 -11.72 -5.41 13.83
CA SER A 82 -12.37 -4.20 14.36
C SER A 82 -11.63 -3.72 15.62
N PRO A 83 -11.65 -2.41 15.94
CA PRO A 83 -11.09 -1.91 17.19
C PRO A 83 -11.64 -2.65 18.42
N GLU A 84 -12.92 -3.03 18.38
CA GLU A 84 -13.59 -3.79 19.42
C GLU A 84 -13.03 -5.22 19.53
N GLU A 85 -12.87 -5.93 18.41
CA GLU A 85 -12.26 -7.26 18.36
C GLU A 85 -10.81 -7.22 18.86
N PHE A 86 -10.06 -6.19 18.47
CA PHE A 86 -8.70 -6.00 18.97
C PHE A 86 -8.68 -5.84 20.48
N VAL A 87 -9.47 -4.91 21.04
CA VAL A 87 -9.53 -4.68 22.48
C VAL A 87 -9.93 -5.93 23.25
N ASN A 88 -10.92 -6.68 22.75
CA ASN A 88 -11.38 -7.92 23.38
C ASN A 88 -10.36 -9.06 23.32
N SER A 89 -9.37 -8.99 22.42
CA SER A 89 -8.32 -10.00 22.30
C SER A 89 -7.15 -9.81 23.27
N LEU A 90 -7.06 -8.65 23.93
CA LEU A 90 -5.95 -8.31 24.82
C LEU A 90 -6.14 -8.85 26.23
N ASP A 91 -5.05 -9.29 26.85
CA ASP A 91 -5.06 -9.55 28.29
C ASP A 91 -5.07 -8.23 29.11
N SER A 92 -5.23 -8.34 30.43
CA SER A 92 -5.34 -7.17 31.31
C SER A 92 -4.07 -6.27 31.28
N SER A 93 -2.89 -6.86 31.08
CA SER A 93 -1.64 -6.12 31.02
C SER A 93 -1.47 -5.39 29.69
N GLU A 94 -1.81 -6.06 28.59
CA GLU A 94 -1.79 -5.52 27.24
C GLU A 94 -2.82 -4.40 27.05
N PHE A 95 -4.01 -4.59 27.61
CA PHE A 95 -5.05 -3.56 27.62
C PHE A 95 -4.63 -2.32 28.41
N ALA A 96 -4.04 -2.50 29.60
CA ALA A 96 -3.51 -1.38 30.39
C ALA A 96 -2.42 -0.60 29.63
N ALA A 97 -1.50 -1.31 28.97
CA ALA A 97 -0.46 -0.71 28.14
C ALA A 97 -1.04 0.08 26.96
N LEU A 98 -2.07 -0.46 26.28
CA LEU A 98 -2.80 0.23 25.22
C LEU A 98 -3.43 1.53 25.72
N MET A 99 -4.10 1.51 26.87
CA MET A 99 -4.75 2.70 27.44
C MET A 99 -3.74 3.81 27.79
N ILE A 100 -2.57 3.44 28.33
CA ILE A 100 -1.48 4.39 28.59
C ILE A 100 -0.96 5.01 27.28
N ALA A 101 -0.73 4.19 26.26
CA ALA A 101 -0.26 4.66 24.95
C ALA A 101 -1.30 5.59 24.27
N ALA A 102 -2.59 5.25 24.35
CA ALA A 102 -3.68 6.07 23.86
C ALA A 102 -3.74 7.43 24.58
N GLY A 103 -3.66 7.44 25.92
CA GLY A 103 -3.62 8.67 26.71
C GLY A 103 -2.44 9.57 26.35
N ARG A 104 -1.23 9.00 26.19
CA ARG A 104 -0.04 9.74 25.75
C ARG A 104 -0.20 10.36 24.37
N ARG A 105 -0.86 9.65 23.45
CA ARG A 105 -1.12 10.16 22.09
C ARG A 105 -2.09 11.34 22.12
N LEU A 106 -3.16 11.25 22.91
CA LEU A 106 -4.15 12.32 23.05
C LEU A 106 -3.52 13.58 23.67
N ALA A 107 -2.72 13.43 24.71
CA ALA A 107 -2.03 14.57 25.34
C ALA A 107 -1.09 15.31 24.36
N LYS A 108 -0.35 14.56 23.52
CA LYS A 108 0.48 15.15 22.45
C LYS A 108 -0.35 15.87 21.38
N GLY A 109 -1.55 15.37 21.07
CA GLY A 109 -2.47 16.00 20.13
C GLY A 109 -3.04 17.31 20.66
N ALA A 110 -3.41 17.34 21.95
CA ALA A 110 -3.97 18.53 22.60
C ALA A 110 -2.96 19.68 22.71
N ALA A 111 -1.68 19.39 22.97
CA ALA A 111 -0.62 20.40 23.00
C ALA A 111 -0.36 21.09 21.64
N SER A 112 -0.94 20.59 20.55
CA SER A 112 -0.81 21.18 19.21
C SER A 112 -1.87 22.26 18.90
N TYR A 113 -2.87 22.44 19.78
CA TYR A 113 -3.98 23.38 19.60
C TYR A 113 -3.88 24.65 20.48
N GLU A 114 -2.89 24.71 21.36
CA GLU A 114 -2.54 25.92 22.12
C GLU A 114 -1.40 26.66 21.41
N CYS A 115 -1.69 27.32 20.29
CA CYS A 115 -0.81 28.33 19.69
C CYS A 115 -1.63 29.39 18.95
#